data_AF-A0A3M1YN03-F1
#
_entry.id   AF-A0A3M1YN03-F1
#
_cell.length_a   1.000
_cell.length_b   1.000
_cell.length_c   1.000
_cell.angle_alpha   90.00
_cell.angle_beta   90.00
_cell.angle_gamma   90.00
#
_symmetry.space_group_name_H-M   'P 1'
#
loop_
_entity.id
_entity.type
_entity.pdbx_description
1 polymer ?
#
loop_
_entity_poly.entity_id
_entity_poly.type
_entity_poly.pdbx_seq_one_letter_code
_entity_poly.pdbx_strand_id
1 'polypeptide(L)'
;MASKKFLELQDFSNEELLAELAETSAQYQKLKFDHAIKGLDNPLVLREVRRDIARLNTEVRRRQLAEMDEAALAKRSKIRARRKKK
;
A
#
# COMPACT_ATOMS: atom_id res chain seq x y z
N MET A 1 6.72 9.48 -15.16
CA MET A 1 7.35 10.23 -14.06
C MET A 1 6.78 9.72 -12.75
N ALA A 2 7.62 9.35 -11.78
CA ALA A 2 7.14 9.03 -10.44
C ALA A 2 6.46 10.27 -9.84
N SER A 3 5.30 10.10 -9.20
CA SER A 3 4.68 11.21 -8.47
C SER A 3 5.60 11.65 -7.34
N LYS A 4 5.64 12.94 -7.00
CA LYS A 4 6.41 13.48 -5.87
C LYS A 4 6.22 12.66 -4.57
N LYS A 5 4.97 12.29 -4.31
CA LYS A 5 4.55 11.42 -3.19
C LYS A 5 5.16 10.01 -3.18
N PHE A 6 5.63 9.51 -4.32
CA PHE A 6 6.32 8.20 -4.40
C PHE A 6 7.82 8.33 -4.09
N LEU A 7 8.43 9.46 -4.48
CA LEU A 7 9.83 9.73 -4.16
C LEU A 7 9.98 9.98 -2.65
N GLU A 8 9.08 10.77 -2.06
CA GLU A 8 9.02 10.99 -0.61
C GLU A 8 8.87 9.68 0.18
N LEU A 9 8.12 8.70 -0.36
CA LEU A 9 7.97 7.37 0.25
C LEU A 9 9.27 6.54 0.32
N GLN A 10 10.25 6.83 -0.54
CA GLN A 10 11.53 6.13 -0.49
C GLN A 10 12.44 6.64 0.63
N ASP A 11 12.28 7.91 1.01
CA ASP A 11 13.11 8.57 2.02
C ASP A 11 12.71 8.22 3.46
N PHE A 12 11.48 7.75 3.69
CA PHE A 12 11.01 7.35 5.03
C PHE A 12 11.72 6.09 5.55
N SER A 13 11.88 6.02 6.88
CA SER A 13 12.36 4.81 7.56
C SER A 13 11.32 3.69 7.55
N ASN A 14 11.73 2.46 7.88
CA ASN A 14 10.81 1.31 7.93
C ASN A 14 9.69 1.50 8.96
N GLU A 15 10.02 2.11 10.10
CA GLU A 15 9.07 2.34 11.20
C GLU A 15 8.08 3.45 10.85
N GLU A 16 8.55 4.52 10.23
CA GLU A 16 7.72 5.62 9.74
C GLU A 16 6.71 5.15 8.69
N LEU A 17 7.12 4.29 7.75
CA LEU A 17 6.21 3.72 6.76
C LEU A 17 5.08 2.90 7.39
N LEU A 18 5.36 2.18 8.48
CA LEU A 18 4.35 1.39 9.19
C LEU A 18 3.41 2.29 10.00
N ALA A 19 3.94 3.32 10.65
CA ALA A 19 3.15 4.31 11.38
C ALA A 19 2.19 5.06 10.44
N GLU A 20 2.70 5.57 9.31
CA GLU A 20 1.92 6.27 8.30
C GLU A 20 0.84 5.36 7.69
N LEU A 21 1.17 4.08 7.46
CA LEU A 21 0.19 3.10 6.99
C LEU A 21 -0.94 2.90 8.01
N ALA A 22 -0.62 2.77 9.29
CA ALA A 22 -1.62 2.62 10.34
C ALA A 22 -2.53 3.85 10.40
N GLU A 23 -1.96 5.04 10.38
CA GLU A 23 -2.71 6.30 10.40
C GLU A 23 -3.62 6.45 9.18
N THR A 24 -3.07 6.33 7.97
CA THR A 24 -3.84 6.45 6.72
C THR A 24 -4.93 5.40 6.60
N SER A 25 -4.71 4.19 7.14
CA SER A 25 -5.74 3.15 7.19
C SER A 25 -6.90 3.50 8.13
N ALA A 26 -6.60 4.09 9.29
CA ALA A 26 -7.62 4.55 10.24
C ALA A 26 -8.41 5.73 9.66
N GLN A 27 -7.72 6.67 9.00
CA GLN A 27 -8.36 7.77 8.29
C GLN A 27 -9.30 7.25 7.18
N TYR A 28 -8.87 6.26 6.39
CA TYR A 28 -9.71 5.65 5.36
C TYR A 28 -10.97 5.01 5.93
N GLN A 29 -10.86 4.32 7.08
CA GLN A 29 -12.02 3.72 7.74
C GLN A 29 -13.02 4.80 8.19
N LYS A 30 -12.54 5.87 8.84
CA LYS A 30 -13.40 7.01 9.24
C LYS A 30 -14.12 7.61 8.04
N LEU A 31 -13.38 7.95 6.98
CA LEU A 31 -13.96 8.51 5.74
C LEU A 31 -14.99 7.57 5.10
N LYS A 32 -14.76 6.25 5.15
CA LYS A 32 -15.71 5.26 4.64
C LYS A 32 -16.99 5.23 5.47
N PHE A 33 -16.89 5.31 6.80
CA PHE A 33 -18.06 5.39 7.68
C PHE A 33 -18.83 6.69 7.47
N ASP A 34 -18.14 7.83 7.42
CA ASP A 34 -18.76 9.14 7.18
C ASP A 34 -19.48 9.17 5.83
N HIS A 35 -18.86 8.61 4.79
CA HIS A 35 -19.48 8.47 3.47
C HIS A 35 -20.74 7.61 3.50
N ALA A 36 -20.73 6.51 4.25
CA ALA A 36 -21.89 5.62 4.35
C ALA A 36 -23.06 6.26 5.11
N ILE A 37 -22.79 7.11 6.11
CA ILE A 37 -23.81 7.72 6.96
C ILE A 37 -24.40 8.98 6.31
N LYS A 38 -23.56 9.90 5.85
CA LYS A 38 -23.99 11.25 5.41
C LYS A 38 -23.83 11.48 3.91
N GLY A 39 -23.15 10.58 3.19
CA GLY A 39 -22.54 10.91 1.91
C GLY A 39 -21.33 11.83 2.11
N LEU A 40 -20.40 11.81 1.16
CA LEU A 40 -19.28 12.75 1.14
C LEU A 40 -19.48 13.71 -0.03
N ASP A 41 -19.12 14.98 0.16
CA ASP A 41 -19.14 15.97 -0.90
C ASP A 41 -18.23 15.59 -2.07
N ASN A 42 -17.09 14.95 -1.78
CA ASN A 42 -16.18 14.45 -2.81
C ASN A 42 -15.77 12.98 -2.61
N PRO A 43 -16.45 12.04 -3.29
CA PRO A 43 -16.10 10.62 -3.27
C PRO A 43 -14.70 10.29 -3.82
N LEU A 44 -14.07 11.19 -4.60
CA LEU A 44 -12.72 10.96 -5.14
C LEU A 44 -11.66 10.92 -4.05
N VAL A 45 -11.90 11.56 -2.91
CA VAL A 45 -10.99 11.53 -1.75
C VAL A 45 -10.77 10.10 -1.26
N LEU A 46 -11.82 9.26 -1.22
CA LEU A 46 -11.67 7.83 -0.87
C LEU A 46 -10.75 7.10 -1.86
N ARG A 47 -10.81 7.47 -3.14
CA ARG A 47 -9.99 6.85 -4.18
C ARG A 47 -8.53 7.25 -4.02
N GLU A 48 -8.27 8.50 -3.66
CA GLU A 48 -6.91 9.02 -3.41
C GLU A 48 -6.29 8.36 -2.19
N VAL A 49 -6.98 8.35 -1.04
CA VAL A 49 -6.51 7.70 0.19
C VAL A 49 -6.26 6.20 -0.04
N ARG A 50 -7.13 5.52 -0.79
CA ARG A 50 -6.92 4.11 -1.16
C ARG A 50 -5.65 3.91 -2.00
N ARG A 51 -5.37 4.82 -2.93
CA ARG A 51 -4.14 4.78 -3.74
C ARG A 51 -2.90 5.02 -2.88
N ASP A 52 -2.99 5.88 -1.88
CA ASP A 52 -1.88 6.15 -0.96
C ASP A 52 -1.57 4.95 -0.08
N ILE A 53 -2.59 4.29 0.49
CA ILE A 53 -2.43 3.02 1.19
C ILE A 53 -1.77 1.96 0.29
N ALA A 54 -2.17 1.88 -0.98
CA ALA A 54 -1.57 0.93 -1.92
C ALA A 54 -0.09 1.24 -2.21
N ARG A 55 0.29 2.52 -2.31
CA ARG A 55 1.69 2.94 -2.49
C ARG A 55 2.53 2.57 -1.27
N LEU A 56 2.06 2.87 -0.06
CA LEU A 56 2.72 2.51 1.20
C LEU A 56 2.96 0.99 1.30
N ASN A 57 1.92 0.20 1.06
CA ASN A 57 2.02 -1.27 1.04
C ASN A 57 3.01 -1.79 -0.02
N THR A 58 3.08 -1.12 -1.17
CA THR A 58 3.98 -1.53 -2.26
C THR A 58 5.44 -1.31 -1.86
N GLU A 59 5.76 -0.18 -1.23
CA GLU A 59 7.12 0.11 -0.75
C GLU A 59 7.53 -0.83 0.38
N VAL A 60 6.66 -1.04 1.38
CA VAL A 60 6.90 -2.05 2.44
C VAL A 60 7.17 -3.42 1.82
N ARG A 61 6.36 -3.83 0.84
CA ARG A 61 6.54 -5.13 0.18
C ARG A 61 7.80 -5.19 -0.68
N ARG A 62 8.23 -4.08 -1.26
CA ARG A 62 9.47 -3.95 -2.05
C ARG A 62 10.69 -4.14 -1.15
N ARG A 63 10.71 -3.52 0.03
CA ARG A 63 11.80 -3.67 1.02
C ARG A 63 11.90 -5.10 1.52
N GLN A 64 10.77 -5.69 1.92
CA GLN A 64 10.71 -7.11 2.29
C GLN A 64 11.21 -8.02 1.17
N LEU A 65 10.92 -7.70 -0.09
CA LEU A 65 11.38 -8.49 -1.23
C LEU A 65 12.88 -8.41 -1.46
N ALA A 66 13.49 -7.26 -1.19
CA ALA A 66 14.93 -7.08 -1.27
C ALA A 66 15.67 -7.83 -0.16
N GLU A 67 15.05 -7.96 1.02
CA GLU A 67 15.58 -8.71 2.17
C GLU A 67 15.38 -10.23 2.05
N MET A 68 14.51 -10.72 1.17
CA MET A 68 14.22 -12.16 1.04
C MET A 68 15.37 -12.92 0.35
N ASP A 69 15.78 -14.05 0.94
CA ASP A 69 16.77 -14.97 0.35
C ASP A 69 16.33 -15.56 -1.00
N GLU A 70 17.32 -15.91 -1.84
CA GLU A 70 17.16 -16.41 -3.20
C GLU A 70 16.25 -17.66 -3.29
N ALA A 71 16.38 -18.57 -2.31
CA ALA A 71 15.54 -19.75 -2.20
C ALA A 71 14.06 -19.41 -1.91
N ALA A 72 13.80 -18.36 -1.14
CA ALA A 72 12.45 -17.89 -0.83
C ALA A 72 11.80 -17.17 -2.02
N LEU A 73 12.59 -16.39 -2.77
CA LEU A 73 12.19 -15.77 -4.04
C LEU A 73 11.78 -16.82 -5.09
N ALA A 74 12.54 -17.91 -5.23
CA ALA A 74 12.26 -18.99 -6.17
C ALA A 74 10.98 -19.79 -5.84
N LYS A 75 10.65 -19.97 -4.55
CA LYS A 75 9.37 -20.57 -4.14
C LYS A 75 8.19 -19.66 -4.50
N ARG A 76 8.34 -18.34 -4.30
CA ARG A 76 7.30 -17.35 -4.60
C ARG A 76 7.00 -17.27 -6.10
N SER A 77 8.01 -17.33 -6.97
CA SER A 77 7.82 -17.30 -8.43
C SER A 77 7.03 -18.51 -8.93
N LYS A 78 7.32 -19.71 -8.41
CA LYS A 78 6.57 -20.95 -8.71
C LYS A 78 5.11 -20.87 -8.27
N ILE A 79 4.83 -20.31 -7.08
CA ILE A 79 3.46 -20.11 -6.59
C ILE A 79 2.68 -19.15 -7.50
N ARG A 80 3.29 -18.03 -7.91
CA ARG A 80 2.67 -17.07 -8.83
C ARG A 80 2.37 -17.69 -10.20
N ALA A 81 3.32 -18.43 -10.76
CA ALA A 81 3.14 -19.13 -12.04
C ALA A 81 1.99 -20.14 -11.98
N ARG A 82 1.87 -20.89 -10.87
CA ARG A 82 0.75 -21.82 -10.64
C ARG A 82 -0.60 -21.09 -10.60
N ARG A 83 -0.67 -19.95 -9.90
CA ARG A 83 -1.90 -19.16 -9.79
C ARG A 83 -2.30 -18.48 -11.11
N LYS A 84 -1.35 -18.14 -11.98
CA LYS A 84 -1.62 -17.56 -13.32
C LYS A 84 -2.18 -18.58 -14.31
N LYS A 85 -1.92 -19.88 -14.09
CA LYS A 85 -2.35 -20.98 -14.97
C LYS A 85 -3.74 -21.53 -14.63
N LYS A 86 -4.35 -21.06 -13.53
CA LYS A 86 -5.71 -21.40 -13.11
C LYS A 86 -6.65 -20.25 -13.46
#